data_AF-A0A7Y3M885-F1
#
_entry.id   AF-A0A7Y3M885-F1
#
_cell.length_a   1.000
_cell.length_b   1.000
_cell.length_c   1.000
_cell.angle_alpha   90.00
_cell.angle_beta   90.00
_cell.angle_gamma   90.00
#
_symmetry.space_group_name_H-M   'P 1'
#
loop_
_entity.id
_entity.type
_entity.pdbx_description
1 polymer ?
#
loop_
_entity_poly.entity_id
_entity_poly.type
_entity_poly.pdbx_seq_one_letter_code
_entity_poly.pdbx_strand_id
1 'polypeptide(L)'
;MLTRSIRLDAERRPADANHFRRALEKALARTAAKPVRRRKSRGAGEQTPFEVETKLFLRRYQKSLGLAYDCFRCGGPISEAMTFCPWCRSKENSLIEVTKYPLVCPECERGVRPEWTSCPWCFRGHLQGSGKKPRVDPRAERSCARRGCHGELRTFMRYCPVCKERPRRPWSHPDLPDRCQQCRWPVNRLFWRFCPWCGRGTGRPTGPGAKRRPSR
;
A
#
# COMPACT_ATOMS: atom_id res chain seq x y z
N MET A 1 -25.55 -1.97 -14.28
CA MET A 1 -25.93 -1.05 -15.38
C MET A 1 -26.56 0.18 -14.75
N LEU A 2 -25.97 1.37 -14.90
CA LEU A 2 -26.48 2.60 -14.29
C LEU A 2 -27.38 3.34 -15.29
N THR A 3 -28.69 3.15 -15.20
CA THR A 3 -29.69 4.02 -15.82
C THR A 3 -29.82 5.27 -14.96
N ARG A 4 -29.07 6.32 -15.28
CA ARG A 4 -29.32 7.67 -14.76
C ARG A 4 -30.55 8.23 -15.49
N SER A 5 -31.69 8.25 -14.81
CA SER A 5 -32.88 8.95 -15.29
C SER A 5 -32.63 10.46 -15.29
N ILE A 6 -32.80 11.08 -16.46
CA ILE A 6 -32.79 12.54 -16.60
C ILE A 6 -34.11 13.03 -16.01
N ARG A 7 -34.07 13.67 -14.84
CA ARG A 7 -35.20 14.45 -14.33
C ARG A 7 -35.31 15.71 -15.19
N LEU A 8 -36.30 15.74 -16.08
CA LEU A 8 -36.68 16.95 -16.79
C LEU A 8 -37.60 17.75 -15.87
N ASP A 9 -37.17 18.95 -15.44
CA ASP A 9 -38.02 19.91 -14.73
C ASP A 9 -39.24 20.25 -15.60
N ALA A 10 -40.45 19.97 -15.10
CA ALA A 10 -41.69 20.22 -15.82
C ALA A 10 -41.90 21.71 -16.14
N GLU A 11 -41.39 22.61 -15.29
CA GLU A 11 -41.45 24.07 -15.48
C GLU A 11 -40.53 24.58 -16.61
N ARG A 12 -39.56 23.76 -17.04
CA ARG A 12 -38.63 24.12 -18.13
C ARG A 12 -39.02 23.48 -19.45
N ARG A 13 -40.25 22.99 -19.57
CA ARG A 13 -40.75 22.40 -20.81
C ARG A 13 -40.95 23.53 -21.83
N PRO A 14 -40.26 23.49 -22.98
CA PRO A 14 -40.43 24.50 -24.02
C PRO A 14 -41.88 24.48 -24.51
N ALA A 15 -42.50 25.65 -24.63
CA ALA A 15 -43.91 25.80 -25.01
C ALA A 15 -44.24 25.22 -26.40
N ASP A 16 -43.25 25.15 -27.30
CA ASP A 16 -43.38 24.59 -28.65
C ASP A 16 -42.07 23.86 -29.07
N ALA A 17 -42.21 22.85 -29.92
CA ALA A 17 -41.12 22.07 -30.50
C ALA A 17 -40.10 22.94 -31.26
N ASN A 18 -40.56 24.01 -31.93
CA ASN A 18 -39.67 24.96 -32.59
C ASN A 18 -38.83 25.75 -31.58
N HIS A 19 -39.40 26.08 -30.41
CA HIS A 19 -38.68 26.76 -29.34
C HIS A 19 -37.59 25.85 -28.77
N PHE A 20 -37.90 24.56 -28.57
CA PHE A 20 -36.91 23.56 -28.17
C PHE A 20 -35.77 23.45 -29.18
N ARG A 21 -36.11 23.31 -30.47
CA ARG A 21 -35.11 23.13 -31.53
C ARG A 21 -34.16 24.33 -31.61
N ARG A 22 -34.70 25.55 -31.58
CA ARG A 22 -33.88 26.78 -31.56
C ARG A 22 -33.03 26.89 -30.30
N ALA A 23 -33.57 26.54 -29.13
CA ALA A 23 -32.81 26.54 -27.88
C ALA A 23 -31.67 25.50 -27.91
N LEU A 24 -31.93 24.32 -28.47
CA LEU A 24 -30.94 23.25 -28.64
C LEU A 24 -29.84 23.66 -29.63
N GLU A 25 -30.20 24.19 -30.80
CA GLU A 25 -29.25 24.71 -31.79
C GLU A 25 -28.37 25.82 -31.19
N LYS A 26 -28.96 26.74 -30.44
CA LYS A 26 -28.24 27.82 -29.76
C LYS A 26 -27.32 27.31 -28.65
N ALA A 27 -27.73 26.27 -27.92
CA ALA A 27 -26.89 25.61 -26.92
C ALA A 27 -25.72 24.87 -27.57
N LEU A 28 -25.96 24.13 -28.65
CA LEU A 28 -24.93 23.43 -29.43
C LEU A 28 -23.93 24.41 -30.04
N ALA A 29 -24.41 25.52 -30.61
CA ALA A 29 -23.56 26.60 -31.12
C ALA A 29 -22.70 27.23 -30.01
N ARG A 30 -23.25 27.42 -28.81
CA ARG A 30 -22.50 27.91 -27.64
C ARG A 30 -21.45 26.91 -27.15
N THR A 31 -21.68 25.61 -27.27
CA THR A 31 -20.67 24.59 -26.95
C THR A 31 -19.61 24.45 -28.04
N ALA A 32 -19.97 24.65 -29.30
CA ALA A 32 -19.04 24.63 -30.43
C ALA A 32 -18.15 25.89 -30.47
N ALA A 33 -18.68 27.05 -30.08
CA ALA A 33 -17.99 28.34 -30.12
C ALA A 33 -17.14 28.65 -28.87
N LYS A 34 -17.26 27.87 -27.79
CA LYS A 34 -16.36 28.02 -26.65
C LYS A 34 -15.11 27.19 -26.93
N PRO A 35 -13.93 27.80 -27.18
CA PRO A 35 -12.69 27.06 -27.04
C PRO A 35 -12.66 26.58 -25.59
N VAL A 36 -12.89 25.29 -25.38
CA VAL A 36 -12.55 24.64 -24.13
C VAL A 36 -11.09 25.02 -23.94
N ARG A 37 -10.79 25.89 -22.97
CA ARG A 37 -9.42 26.12 -22.53
C ARG A 37 -8.95 24.74 -22.10
N ARG A 38 -8.33 24.00 -23.04
CA ARG A 38 -7.60 22.78 -22.78
C ARG A 38 -6.59 23.23 -21.75
N ARG A 39 -6.87 22.97 -20.47
CA ARG A 39 -5.82 22.91 -19.46
C ARG A 39 -4.80 22.01 -20.09
N LYS A 40 -3.66 22.61 -20.48
CA LYS A 40 -2.51 21.95 -21.06
C LYS A 40 -2.20 20.83 -20.07
N SER A 41 -2.70 19.62 -20.33
CA SER A 41 -2.38 18.48 -19.48
C SER A 41 -0.90 18.28 -19.74
N ARG A 42 -0.07 18.79 -18.82
CA ARG A 42 1.34 18.43 -18.76
C ARG A 42 1.39 16.92 -18.98
N GLY A 43 2.06 16.51 -20.05
CA GLY A 43 1.81 15.26 -20.77
C GLY A 43 1.40 14.12 -19.87
N ALA A 44 0.18 13.61 -20.08
CA ALA A 44 -0.13 12.25 -19.68
C ALA A 44 0.68 11.34 -20.62
N GLY A 45 1.95 11.14 -20.27
CA GLY A 45 2.71 10.02 -20.81
C GLY A 45 1.88 8.77 -20.63
N GLU A 46 1.92 7.88 -21.61
CA GLU A 46 1.19 6.62 -21.59
C GLU A 46 1.55 5.87 -20.29
N GLN A 47 0.61 5.85 -19.34
CA GLN A 47 0.87 5.27 -18.03
C GLN A 47 1.09 3.78 -18.20
N THR A 48 2.18 3.26 -17.65
CA THR A 48 2.41 1.82 -17.70
C THR A 48 1.33 1.08 -16.92
N PRO A 49 0.95 -0.16 -17.29
CA PRO A 49 -0.02 -0.95 -16.53
C PRO A 49 0.36 -1.07 -15.04
N PHE A 50 1.66 -1.12 -14.76
CA PHE A 50 2.19 -1.13 -13.40
C PHE A 50 1.86 0.16 -12.62
N GLU A 51 2.04 1.34 -13.21
CA GLU A 51 1.70 2.63 -12.57
C GLU A 51 0.21 2.76 -12.26
N VAL A 52 -0.64 2.25 -13.15
CA VAL A 52 -2.09 2.25 -12.93
C VAL A 52 -2.43 1.33 -11.76
N GLU A 53 -1.87 0.12 -11.73
CA GLU A 53 -2.07 -0.84 -10.63
C GLU A 53 -1.59 -0.29 -9.28
N THR A 54 -0.38 0.27 -9.22
CA THR A 54 0.19 0.81 -7.98
C THR A 54 -0.60 2.01 -7.48
N LYS A 55 -1.08 2.88 -8.37
CA LYS A 55 -1.92 4.03 -8.02
C LYS A 55 -3.28 3.60 -7.47
N LEU A 56 -3.91 2.57 -8.06
CA LEU A 56 -5.15 2.00 -7.51
C LEU A 56 -4.91 1.35 -6.15
N PHE A 57 -3.79 0.63 -6.00
CA PHE A 57 -3.40 0.01 -4.74
C PHE A 57 -3.18 1.03 -3.63
N LEU A 58 -2.43 2.11 -3.91
CA LEU A 58 -2.18 3.19 -2.95
C LEU A 58 -3.49 3.86 -2.51
N ARG A 59 -4.36 4.22 -3.45
CA ARG A 59 -5.65 4.86 -3.12
C ARG A 59 -6.48 4.04 -2.13
N ARG A 60 -6.40 2.72 -2.21
CA ARG A 60 -7.19 1.83 -1.36
C ARG A 60 -6.50 1.49 -0.05
N TYR A 61 -5.19 1.29 -0.05
CA TYR A 61 -4.48 0.63 1.05
C TYR A 61 -3.33 1.43 1.69
N GLN A 62 -3.05 2.64 1.19
CA GLN A 62 -1.90 3.43 1.67
C GLN A 62 -1.92 3.65 3.18
N LYS A 63 -3.06 4.06 3.73
CA LYS A 63 -3.18 4.36 5.17
C LYS A 63 -3.15 3.09 6.02
N SER A 64 -3.90 2.06 5.65
CA SER A 64 -4.06 0.87 6.48
C SER A 64 -2.81 0.00 6.54
N LEU A 65 -2.08 -0.12 5.42
CA LEU A 65 -0.84 -0.90 5.35
C LEU A 65 0.41 -0.09 5.64
N GLY A 66 0.30 1.23 5.89
CA GLY A 66 1.44 2.10 6.13
C GLY A 66 2.42 2.13 4.94
N LEU A 67 1.91 2.23 3.72
CA LEU A 67 2.70 2.28 2.48
C LEU A 67 3.34 3.66 2.33
N ALA A 68 4.40 3.90 3.09
CA ALA A 68 5.08 5.19 3.15
C ALA A 68 6.35 5.27 2.28
N TYR A 69 6.75 4.16 1.66
CA TYR A 69 8.04 4.04 0.97
C TYR A 69 7.86 3.43 -0.41
N ASP A 70 8.80 3.71 -1.30
CA ASP A 70 8.84 3.12 -2.63
C ASP A 70 10.02 2.16 -2.75
N CYS A 71 9.81 1.05 -3.44
CA CYS A 71 10.87 0.08 -3.68
C CYS A 71 11.93 0.67 -4.62
N PHE A 72 13.19 0.69 -4.19
CA PHE A 72 14.31 1.22 -4.97
C PHE A 72 14.43 0.59 -6.38
N ARG A 73 14.08 -0.70 -6.50
CA ARG A 73 14.24 -1.43 -7.77
C ARG A 73 13.13 -1.17 -8.78
N CYS A 74 11.88 -1.04 -8.34
CA CYS A 74 10.72 -0.98 -9.24
C CYS A 74 9.78 0.21 -9.01
N GLY A 75 10.04 1.08 -8.02
CA GLY A 75 9.17 2.19 -7.65
C GLY A 75 7.80 1.79 -7.08
N GLY A 76 7.63 0.51 -6.76
CA GLY A 76 6.36 0.01 -6.22
C GLY A 76 6.22 0.34 -4.74
N PRO A 77 5.01 0.68 -4.26
CA PRO A 77 4.80 1.08 -2.87
C PRO A 77 5.01 -0.10 -1.92
N ILE A 78 5.74 0.13 -0.83
CA ILE A 78 6.08 -0.83 0.21
C ILE A 78 5.88 -0.22 1.61
N SER A 79 5.72 -1.07 2.60
CA SER A 79 5.75 -0.67 4.01
C SER A 79 7.00 -1.21 4.69
N GLU A 80 7.40 -0.57 5.80
CA GLU A 80 8.55 -0.97 6.60
C GLU A 80 8.43 -2.38 7.22
N ALA A 81 7.20 -2.88 7.36
CA ALA A 81 6.98 -4.24 7.80
C ALA A 81 7.33 -5.30 6.72
N MET A 82 7.36 -4.94 5.43
CA MET A 82 7.56 -5.87 4.31
C MET A 82 9.02 -6.23 4.09
N THR A 83 9.36 -7.52 4.12
CA THR A 83 10.72 -8.06 3.89
C THR A 83 11.11 -8.15 2.44
N PHE A 84 10.13 -8.38 1.59
CA PHE A 84 10.32 -8.42 0.16
C PHE A 84 9.37 -7.42 -0.48
N CYS A 85 9.83 -6.78 -1.55
CA CYS A 85 8.96 -6.00 -2.39
C CYS A 85 7.87 -6.92 -2.99
N PRO A 86 6.58 -6.65 -2.77
CA PRO A 86 5.50 -7.50 -3.26
C PRO A 86 5.33 -7.44 -4.80
N TRP A 87 6.02 -6.50 -5.44
CA TRP A 87 5.98 -6.25 -6.89
C TRP A 87 7.10 -6.96 -7.63
N CYS A 88 8.34 -6.84 -7.15
CA CYS A 88 9.55 -7.31 -7.84
C CYS A 88 10.40 -8.31 -7.03
N ARG A 89 9.96 -8.69 -5.82
CA ARG A 89 10.65 -9.62 -4.90
C ARG A 89 11.97 -9.11 -4.29
N SER A 90 12.45 -7.91 -4.63
CA SER A 90 13.72 -7.42 -4.05
C SER A 90 13.64 -7.32 -2.52
N LYS A 91 14.74 -7.69 -1.86
CA LYS A 91 15.00 -7.53 -0.42
C LYS A 91 15.99 -6.38 -0.14
N GLU A 92 16.43 -5.67 -1.18
CA GLU A 92 17.54 -4.69 -1.14
C GLU A 92 17.07 -3.29 -0.78
N ASN A 93 15.87 -3.15 -0.22
CA ASN A 93 15.37 -1.83 0.17
C ASN A 93 16.00 -1.45 1.51
N SER A 94 16.85 -0.43 1.49
CA SER A 94 17.33 0.24 2.70
C SER A 94 16.26 1.19 3.20
N LEU A 95 16.03 1.21 4.53
CA LEU A 95 15.09 2.14 5.16
C LEU A 95 15.78 3.11 6.13
N ILE A 96 17.12 3.17 6.14
CA ILE A 96 17.90 3.97 7.11
C ILE A 96 17.51 5.44 7.06
N GLU A 97 17.46 6.03 5.87
CA GLU A 97 17.24 7.48 5.70
C GLU A 97 15.76 7.89 5.71
N VAL A 98 14.86 6.92 5.57
CA VAL A 98 13.42 7.17 5.39
C VAL A 98 12.59 6.82 6.61
N THR A 99 13.09 5.94 7.48
CA THR A 99 12.34 5.48 8.65
C THR A 99 12.08 6.63 9.63
N LYS A 100 10.89 6.61 10.23
CA LYS A 100 10.48 7.60 11.26
C LYS A 100 10.94 7.22 12.67
N TYR A 101 11.59 6.07 12.83
CA TYR A 101 12.04 5.61 14.13
C TYR A 101 13.38 6.26 14.48
N PRO A 102 13.66 6.48 15.77
CA PRO A 102 14.90 7.09 16.21
C PRO A 102 16.12 6.18 16.03
N LEU A 103 15.91 4.86 15.99
CA LEU A 103 16.96 3.87 15.82
C LEU A 103 16.64 2.94 14.66
N VAL A 104 17.70 2.36 14.10
CA VAL A 104 17.64 1.43 12.98
C VAL A 104 18.34 0.13 13.37
N CYS A 105 17.78 -1.01 12.92
CA CYS A 105 18.43 -2.30 13.10
C CYS A 105 19.62 -2.45 12.15
N PRO A 106 20.84 -2.79 12.62
CA PRO A 106 22.03 -2.89 11.76
C PRO A 106 21.95 -4.05 10.75
N GLU A 107 21.12 -5.06 11.02
CA GLU A 107 21.02 -6.26 10.18
C GLU A 107 20.01 -6.15 9.03
N CYS A 108 18.93 -5.39 9.23
CA CYS A 108 17.84 -5.29 8.26
C CYS A 108 17.43 -3.87 7.93
N GLU A 109 18.11 -2.89 8.52
CA GLU A 109 17.99 -1.46 8.21
C GLU A 109 16.60 -0.87 8.43
N ARG A 110 15.79 -1.52 9.28
CA ARG A 110 14.45 -1.06 9.64
C ARG A 110 14.43 -0.32 10.94
N GLY A 111 13.47 0.58 11.06
CA GLY A 111 13.16 1.31 12.28
C GLY A 111 12.83 0.39 13.44
N VAL A 112 13.45 0.70 14.57
CA VAL A 112 13.26 0.02 15.85
C VAL A 112 13.14 1.05 16.96
N ARG A 113 12.41 0.69 18.02
CA ARG A 113 12.28 1.56 19.19
C ARG A 113 13.47 1.39 20.14
N PRO A 114 13.89 2.44 20.87
CA PRO A 114 14.97 2.36 21.85
C PRO A 114 14.69 1.41 23.02
N GLU A 115 13.43 1.12 23.32
CA GLU A 115 13.09 0.20 24.41
C GLU A 115 13.11 -1.27 23.97
N TRP A 116 13.26 -1.55 22.68
CA TRP A 116 13.32 -2.92 22.17
C TRP A 116 14.72 -3.50 22.37
N THR A 117 14.79 -4.74 22.84
CA THR A 117 16.03 -5.51 23.01
C THR A 117 16.36 -6.35 21.76
N SER A 118 15.39 -6.49 20.87
CA SER A 118 15.52 -7.28 19.65
C SER A 118 14.72 -6.71 18.51
N CYS A 119 15.22 -6.91 17.29
CA CYS A 119 14.51 -6.50 16.09
C CYS A 119 13.26 -7.38 15.90
N PRO A 120 12.05 -6.81 15.78
CA PRO A 120 10.84 -7.58 15.56
C PRO A 120 10.69 -8.05 14.10
N TRP A 121 11.49 -7.48 13.19
CA TRP A 121 11.42 -7.69 11.76
C TRP A 121 12.38 -8.77 11.27
N CYS A 122 13.60 -8.79 11.82
CA CYS A 122 14.62 -9.80 11.57
C CYS A 122 15.01 -10.46 12.89
N PHE A 123 15.36 -11.74 12.84
CA PHE A 123 15.72 -12.48 14.06
C PHE A 123 17.11 -12.08 14.60
N ARG A 124 18.00 -11.69 13.69
CA ARG A 124 19.44 -11.48 13.94
C ARG A 124 19.74 -10.17 14.67
N GLY A 125 18.92 -9.14 14.48
CA GLY A 125 19.16 -7.82 15.07
C GLY A 125 19.08 -7.86 16.59
N HIS A 126 20.23 -7.93 17.24
CA HIS A 126 20.36 -7.63 18.66
C HIS A 126 20.43 -6.12 18.80
N LEU A 127 19.57 -5.57 19.65
CA LEU A 127 19.52 -4.14 19.90
C LEU A 127 20.03 -3.91 21.31
N GLN A 128 20.89 -2.91 21.46
CA GLN A 128 21.29 -2.41 22.77
C GLN A 128 20.10 -1.58 23.31
N GLY A 129 19.08 -2.29 23.78
CA GLY A 129 17.89 -1.66 24.33
C GLY A 129 18.26 -0.73 25.47
N SER A 130 17.53 0.37 25.63
CA SER A 130 17.81 1.42 26.62
C SER A 130 17.74 0.98 28.10
N GLY A 131 17.51 -0.30 28.39
CA GLY A 131 17.31 -0.84 29.74
C GLY A 131 15.99 -0.43 30.41
N LYS A 132 15.27 0.53 29.82
CA LYS A 132 13.97 1.01 30.32
C LYS A 132 12.86 0.06 29.89
N LYS A 133 11.86 -0.12 30.76
CA LYS A 133 10.63 -0.85 30.43
C LYS A 133 9.97 -0.19 29.20
N PRO A 134 9.58 -0.96 28.18
CA PRO A 134 8.86 -0.42 27.03
C PRO A 134 7.61 0.34 27.47
N ARG A 135 7.48 1.60 27.04
CA ARG A 135 6.23 2.34 27.15
C ARG A 135 5.18 1.70 26.25
N VAL A 136 3.93 1.72 26.73
CA VAL A 136 2.74 1.27 26.00
C VAL A 136 2.75 1.87 24.60
N ASP A 137 2.64 1.00 23.62
CA ASP A 137 2.70 1.32 22.22
C ASP A 137 1.29 1.55 21.67
N PRO A 138 0.92 2.77 21.26
CA PRO A 138 -0.41 3.03 20.71
C PRO A 138 -0.69 2.29 19.40
N ARG A 139 0.35 1.72 18.77
CA ARG A 139 0.23 0.90 17.55
C ARG A 139 0.28 -0.60 17.84
N ALA A 140 0.33 -1.01 19.09
CA ALA A 140 0.25 -2.42 19.45
C ALA A 140 -1.14 -2.96 19.15
N GLU A 141 -1.19 -4.11 18.48
CA GLU A 141 -2.44 -4.84 18.25
C GLU A 141 -2.64 -5.97 19.26
N ARG A 142 -1.55 -6.51 19.81
CA ARG A 142 -1.61 -7.64 20.76
C ARG A 142 -0.37 -7.74 21.64
N SER A 143 -0.51 -8.43 22.77
CA SER A 143 0.60 -8.76 23.65
C SER A 143 1.29 -10.07 23.25
N CYS A 144 2.53 -10.24 23.68
CA CYS A 144 3.29 -11.47 23.53
C CYS A 144 2.60 -12.63 24.27
N ALA A 145 2.62 -13.83 23.67
CA ALA A 145 2.02 -15.03 24.27
C ALA A 145 2.94 -15.74 25.29
N ARG A 146 4.20 -15.32 25.43
CA ARG A 146 5.16 -15.91 26.36
C ARG A 146 4.81 -15.49 27.79
N ARG A 147 4.69 -16.46 28.70
CA ARG A 147 4.45 -16.19 30.13
C ARG A 147 5.57 -15.30 30.68
N GLY A 148 5.19 -14.26 31.43
CA GLY A 148 6.12 -13.27 31.98
C GLY A 148 6.68 -12.25 30.98
N CYS A 149 6.28 -12.30 29.70
CA CYS A 149 6.70 -11.28 28.73
C CYS A 149 5.62 -10.20 28.58
N HIS A 150 6.00 -8.95 28.84
CA HIS A 150 5.14 -7.77 28.63
C HIS A 150 5.37 -7.11 27.25
N GLY A 151 5.94 -7.86 26.31
CA GLY A 151 6.22 -7.33 24.97
C GLY A 151 4.95 -7.09 24.19
N GLU A 152 4.84 -5.93 23.57
CA GLU A 152 3.74 -5.56 22.69
C GLU A 152 4.11 -5.80 21.22
N LEU A 153 3.16 -6.27 20.44
CA LEU A 153 3.34 -6.66 19.05
C LEU A 153 2.51 -5.73 18.15
N ARG A 154 3.20 -5.06 17.23
CA ARG A 154 2.58 -4.37 16.09
C ARG A 154 2.26 -5.36 14.98
N THR A 155 1.33 -4.98 14.11
CA THR A 155 0.95 -5.72 12.90
C THR A 155 2.18 -6.17 12.12
N PHE A 156 2.16 -7.41 11.65
CA PHE A 156 3.22 -8.01 10.83
C PHE A 156 4.61 -8.13 11.49
N MET A 157 4.73 -7.88 12.80
CA MET A 157 5.96 -8.26 13.51
C MET A 157 6.17 -9.77 13.46
N ARG A 158 7.38 -10.22 13.14
CA ARG A 158 7.74 -11.63 13.06
C ARG A 158 8.15 -12.20 14.40
N TYR A 159 8.68 -11.35 15.27
CA TYR A 159 9.21 -11.70 16.58
C TYR A 159 8.77 -10.66 17.61
N CYS A 160 8.66 -11.10 18.86
CA CYS A 160 8.50 -10.19 19.98
C CYS A 160 9.76 -9.35 20.16
N PRO A 161 9.64 -8.00 20.21
CA PRO A 161 10.80 -7.13 20.34
C PRO A 161 11.50 -7.21 21.70
N VAL A 162 10.89 -7.91 22.68
CA VAL A 162 11.44 -8.09 24.03
C VAL A 162 12.06 -9.47 24.23
N CYS A 163 11.32 -10.53 23.90
CA CYS A 163 11.74 -11.91 24.21
C CYS A 163 12.09 -12.77 22.98
N LYS A 164 12.07 -12.19 21.77
CA LYS A 164 12.27 -12.86 20.47
C LYS A 164 11.29 -13.99 20.12
N GLU A 165 10.28 -14.25 20.95
CA GLU A 165 9.28 -15.29 20.69
C GLU A 165 8.47 -14.98 19.43
N ARG A 166 8.20 -16.01 18.62
CA ARG A 166 7.33 -15.86 17.44
C ARG A 166 5.87 -15.75 17.88
N PRO A 167 5.09 -14.82 17.31
CA PRO A 167 3.67 -14.78 17.60
C PRO A 167 2.97 -16.08 17.20
N ARG A 168 2.22 -16.70 18.13
CA ARG A 168 1.58 -18.00 17.92
C ARG A 168 0.51 -17.99 16.82
N ARG A 169 -0.25 -16.90 16.73
CA ARG A 169 -1.32 -16.75 15.73
C ARG A 169 -0.80 -15.98 14.51
N PRO A 170 -0.97 -16.51 13.29
CA PRO A 170 -0.71 -15.75 12.08
C PRO A 170 -1.46 -14.41 12.11
N TRP A 171 -0.87 -13.38 11.50
CA TRP A 171 -1.54 -12.10 11.38
C TRP A 171 -2.78 -12.20 10.48
N SER A 172 -3.75 -11.34 10.74
CA SER A 172 -4.92 -11.08 9.92
C SER A 172 -4.94 -9.58 9.65
N HIS A 173 -5.43 -9.15 8.51
CA HIS A 173 -5.63 -7.72 8.25
C HIS A 173 -6.87 -7.56 7.37
N PRO A 174 -7.81 -6.66 7.69
CA PRO A 174 -9.10 -6.56 7.00
C PRO A 174 -8.94 -6.29 5.49
N ASP A 175 -7.92 -5.52 5.12
CA ASP A 175 -7.64 -5.19 3.72
C ASP A 175 -6.85 -6.24 2.93
N LEU A 176 -6.39 -7.29 3.60
CA LEU A 176 -5.60 -8.37 3.01
C LEU A 176 -6.37 -9.69 3.16
N PRO A 177 -7.34 -9.96 2.27
CA PRO A 177 -8.26 -11.09 2.43
C PRO A 177 -7.58 -12.44 2.19
N ASP A 178 -6.51 -12.48 1.39
CA ASP A 178 -5.85 -13.72 1.02
C ASP A 178 -4.77 -14.13 2.01
N ARG A 179 -4.34 -15.39 1.95
CA ARG A 179 -3.17 -15.90 2.69
C ARG A 179 -2.10 -16.44 1.75
N CYS A 180 -0.84 -16.24 2.10
CA CYS A 180 0.26 -16.91 1.40
C CYS A 180 0.21 -18.43 1.67
N GLN A 181 0.31 -19.26 0.64
CA GLN A 181 0.32 -20.73 0.79
C GLN A 181 1.52 -21.25 1.59
N GLN A 182 2.58 -20.47 1.70
CA GLN A 182 3.85 -20.89 2.30
C GLN A 182 3.98 -20.41 3.75
N CYS A 183 3.87 -19.11 3.99
CA CYS A 183 3.98 -18.56 5.35
C CYS A 183 2.64 -18.32 6.05
N ARG A 184 1.50 -18.49 5.37
CA ARG A 184 0.14 -18.27 5.90
C ARG A 184 -0.20 -16.84 6.35
N TRP A 185 0.72 -15.90 6.14
CA TRP A 185 0.53 -14.49 6.43
C TRP A 185 -0.38 -13.83 5.39
N PRO A 186 -1.06 -12.73 5.76
CA PRO A 186 -2.07 -12.12 4.92
C PRO A 186 -1.42 -11.42 3.72
N VAL A 187 -2.03 -11.57 2.55
CA VAL A 187 -1.55 -11.03 1.28
C VAL A 187 -2.73 -10.50 0.47
N ASN A 188 -2.44 -9.77 -0.60
CA ASN A 188 -3.44 -9.36 -1.58
C ASN A 188 -3.04 -9.92 -2.94
N ARG A 189 -3.64 -11.05 -3.34
CA ARG A 189 -3.30 -11.75 -4.59
C ARG A 189 -3.79 -11.01 -5.84
N LEU A 190 -4.73 -10.07 -5.67
CA LEU A 190 -5.22 -9.22 -6.76
C LEU A 190 -4.14 -8.25 -7.25
N PHE A 191 -3.32 -7.70 -6.34
CA PHE A 191 -2.30 -6.70 -6.69
C PHE A 191 -0.88 -7.26 -6.63
N TRP A 192 -0.54 -8.05 -5.61
CA TRP A 192 0.83 -8.47 -5.40
C TRP A 192 1.21 -9.70 -6.20
N ARG A 193 2.41 -9.67 -6.77
CA ARG A 193 3.02 -10.81 -7.51
C ARG A 193 3.80 -11.72 -6.57
N PHE A 194 4.33 -11.16 -5.49
CA PHE A 194 5.12 -11.86 -4.49
C PHE A 194 4.60 -11.59 -3.09
N CYS A 195 4.76 -12.58 -2.21
CA CYS A 195 4.46 -12.46 -0.80
C CYS A 195 5.52 -11.55 -0.14
N PRO A 196 5.12 -10.43 0.47
CA PRO A 196 6.08 -9.50 1.07
C PRO A 196 6.82 -10.04 2.29
N TRP A 197 6.39 -11.18 2.82
CA TRP A 197 6.93 -11.77 4.05
C TRP A 197 7.98 -12.86 3.80
N CYS A 198 7.76 -13.71 2.78
CA CYS A 198 8.64 -14.83 2.44
C CYS A 198 9.19 -14.79 1.01
N GLY A 199 8.76 -13.83 0.19
CA GLY A 199 9.25 -13.65 -1.19
C GLY A 199 8.74 -14.67 -2.20
N ARG A 200 7.91 -15.64 -1.79
CA ARG A 200 7.29 -16.62 -2.70
C ARG A 200 6.28 -15.93 -3.63
N GLY A 201 6.12 -16.43 -4.84
CA GLY A 201 5.06 -15.97 -5.74
C GLY A 201 3.67 -16.15 -5.13
N THR A 202 2.76 -15.22 -5.37
CA THR A 202 1.37 -15.31 -4.89
C THR A 202 0.49 -16.21 -5.77
N GLY A 203 1.03 -16.70 -6.89
CA GLY A 203 0.28 -17.43 -7.91
C GLY A 203 -0.56 -16.52 -8.81
N ARG A 204 -0.41 -15.19 -8.70
CA ARG A 204 -1.06 -14.24 -9.61
C ARG A 204 -0.54 -14.50 -11.04
N PRO A 205 -1.42 -14.76 -12.03
CA PRO A 205 -1.00 -14.86 -13.42
C PRO A 205 -0.37 -13.52 -13.82
N THR A 206 0.90 -13.57 -14.22
CA THR A 206 1.63 -12.38 -14.65
C THR A 206 1.07 -11.92 -15.99
N GLY A 207 0.39 -10.78 -16.00
CA GLY A 207 0.24 -10.01 -17.24
C GLY A 207 1.62 -9.62 -17.78
N PRO A 208 1.76 -9.46 -19.11
CA PRO A 208 3.06 -9.19 -19.73
C PRO A 208 3.61 -7.84 -19.24
N GLY A 209 4.88 -7.81 -18.82
CA GLY A 209 5.59 -6.55 -18.58
C GLY A 209 6.05 -6.33 -17.14
N ALA A 210 7.06 -7.08 -16.71
CA ALA A 210 8.10 -6.50 -15.85
C ALA A 210 9.43 -6.75 -16.53
N LYS A 211 9.90 -5.77 -17.32
CA LYS A 211 11.27 -5.76 -17.82
C LYS A 211 12.18 -5.73 -16.59
N ARG A 212 12.94 -6.80 -16.38
CA ARG A 212 14.02 -6.83 -15.40
C ARG A 212 15.05 -5.80 -15.84
N ARG A 213 15.22 -4.72 -15.09
CA ARG A 213 16.40 -3.85 -15.24
C ARG A 213 17.63 -4.71 -14.91
N PRO A 214 18.62 -4.85 -15.80
CA PRO A 214 19.84 -5.59 -15.50
C PRO A 214 20.57 -4.90 -14.35
N SER A 215 20.97 -5.69 -13.36
CA SER A 215 21.91 -5.30 -12.31
C SER A 215 23.25 -4.98 -12.97
N ARG A 216 23.75 -3.75 -12.75
CA ARG A 216 25.16 -3.41 -12.98
C ARG A 216 26.00 -3.99 -11.86
#